data_AF-A0A8S4QPX1-F1
#
_entry.id   AF-A0A8S4QPX1-F1
#
_cell.length_a   1.000
_cell.length_b   1.000
_cell.length_c   1.000
_cell.angle_alpha   90.00
_cell.angle_beta   90.00
_cell.angle_gamma   90.00
#
_symmetry.space_group_name_H-M   'P 1'
#
loop_
_entity.id
_entity.type
_entity.pdbx_description
1 polymer ?
#
loop_
_entity_poly.entity_id
_entity_poly.type
_entity_poly.pdbx_seq_one_letter_code
_entity_poly.pdbx_strand_id
1 'polypeptide(L)'
;MRRNGSSKGWNGSVCFALVSCASQTRARPVFKFCSFRIWNVTEDSDLEKYQYYYEFVELIGEISFRGNLQNFWKYQNDESVNHIDLLQLAIRVHPNLPLKVTTSQNKEVQWIPVMTEEGLCQSFNSEYAQYQRVNDQVWKTQELMMCHYHSEACFVRIDSEENGIRVWYHLLYSKTCLLCVLS
;
A
#
# COMPACT_ATOMS: atom_id res chain seq x y z
N MET A 1 -52.55 -21.61 -14.41
CA MET A 1 -51.85 -20.41 -14.91
C MET A 1 -50.49 -20.31 -14.23
N ARG A 2 -49.42 -20.73 -14.90
CA ARG A 2 -48.04 -20.59 -14.40
C ARG A 2 -47.56 -19.17 -14.72
N ARG A 3 -47.15 -18.41 -13.70
CA ARG A 3 -46.47 -17.13 -13.89
C ARG A 3 -45.04 -17.44 -14.33
N ASN A 4 -44.72 -17.19 -15.60
CA ASN A 4 -43.34 -17.14 -16.06
C ASN A 4 -42.68 -15.89 -15.50
N GLY A 5 -41.95 -16.03 -14.40
CA GLY A 5 -40.99 -15.02 -13.95
C GLY A 5 -39.72 -15.16 -14.80
N SER A 6 -39.48 -14.22 -15.71
CA SER A 6 -38.16 -14.07 -16.33
C SER A 6 -37.21 -13.56 -15.25
N SER A 7 -36.25 -14.39 -14.81
CA SER A 7 -35.06 -13.87 -14.16
C SER A 7 -34.34 -13.00 -15.19
N LYS A 8 -34.32 -11.68 -14.99
CA LYS A 8 -33.41 -10.81 -15.74
C LYS A 8 -32.00 -11.27 -15.38
N GLY A 9 -31.34 -11.98 -16.29
CA GLY A 9 -29.93 -12.33 -16.16
C GLY A 9 -29.13 -11.06 -15.94
N TRP A 10 -28.31 -11.03 -14.90
CA TRP A 10 -27.46 -9.90 -14.58
C TRP A 10 -26.27 -9.94 -15.54
N ASN A 11 -26.43 -9.33 -16.72
CA ASN A 11 -25.34 -9.17 -17.69
C ASN A 11 -24.43 -8.01 -17.27
N GLY A 12 -23.85 -8.12 -16.08
CA GLY A 12 -22.99 -7.11 -15.47
C GLY A 12 -21.53 -7.51 -15.56
N SER A 13 -20.67 -6.55 -15.92
CA SER A 13 -19.23 -6.67 -15.73
C SER A 13 -18.89 -6.30 -14.27
N VAL A 14 -18.07 -7.12 -13.62
CA VAL A 14 -17.56 -6.91 -12.27
C VAL A 14 -16.10 -6.51 -12.35
N CYS A 15 -15.70 -5.58 -11.50
CA CYS A 15 -14.31 -5.19 -11.32
C CYS A 15 -13.89 -5.48 -9.87
N PHE A 16 -12.62 -5.81 -9.68
CA PHE A 16 -12.04 -6.03 -8.36
C PHE A 16 -10.87 -5.07 -8.17
N ALA A 17 -10.66 -4.60 -6.95
CA ALA A 17 -9.50 -3.82 -6.59
C ALA A 17 -8.73 -4.53 -5.48
N LEU A 18 -7.40 -4.53 -5.60
CA LEU A 18 -6.49 -5.11 -4.63
C LEU A 18 -5.72 -4.02 -3.92
N VAL A 19 -5.54 -4.19 -2.61
CA VAL A 19 -4.53 -3.48 -1.83
C VAL A 19 -3.69 -4.47 -1.08
N SER A 20 -2.38 -4.24 -1.08
CA SER A 20 -1.39 -5.01 -0.38
C SER A 20 -0.52 -4.09 0.46
N CYS A 21 -0.34 -4.41 1.74
CA CYS A 21 0.53 -3.66 2.64
C CYS A 21 1.57 -4.61 3.26
N ALA A 22 2.82 -4.14 3.35
CA ALA A 22 3.87 -4.83 4.10
C ALA A 22 3.62 -4.66 5.60
N SER A 23 3.68 -5.74 6.38
CA SER A 23 3.61 -5.67 7.85
C SER A 23 4.97 -5.68 8.55
N GLN A 24 6.08 -5.74 7.80
CA GLN A 24 7.44 -5.67 8.37
C GLN A 24 8.37 -4.86 7.46
N THR A 25 8.90 -3.77 7.99
CA THR A 25 9.96 -3.00 7.36
C THR A 25 11.33 -3.63 7.66
N ARG A 26 12.05 -4.10 6.62
CA ARG A 26 13.52 -4.32 6.73
C ARG A 26 14.24 -2.96 6.74
N ALA A 27 14.01 -2.15 7.77
CA ALA A 27 14.50 -0.78 7.86
C ALA A 27 16.04 -0.67 7.99
N ARG A 28 16.72 -1.74 8.40
CA ARG A 28 18.14 -1.68 8.83
C ARG A 28 19.15 -1.13 7.80
N PRO A 29 19.14 -1.50 6.51
CA PRO A 29 20.14 -1.00 5.56
C PRO A 29 19.87 0.45 5.14
N VAL A 30 18.60 0.80 4.91
CA VAL A 30 18.19 2.16 4.52
C VAL A 30 18.38 3.13 5.67
N PHE A 31 18.14 2.66 6.90
CA PHE A 31 18.32 3.46 8.11
C PHE A 31 19.76 3.99 8.24
N LYS A 32 20.78 3.12 8.13
CA LYS A 32 22.19 3.53 8.25
C LYS A 32 22.53 4.71 7.33
N PHE A 33 21.99 4.70 6.12
CA PHE A 33 22.17 5.78 5.16
C PHE A 33 21.42 7.06 5.54
N CYS A 34 20.16 6.94 5.96
CA CYS A 34 19.35 8.11 6.38
C CYS A 34 19.94 8.80 7.61
N SER A 35 20.40 8.05 8.62
CA SER A 35 20.89 8.62 9.88
C SER A 35 22.12 9.48 9.72
N PHE A 36 23.06 8.99 8.91
CA PHE A 36 24.25 9.75 8.57
C PHE A 36 23.90 10.99 7.73
N ARG A 37 22.98 10.89 6.76
CA ARG A 37 22.65 12.02 5.90
C ARG A 37 21.85 13.13 6.57
N ILE A 38 20.94 12.79 7.48
CA ILE A 38 19.99 13.76 8.06
C ILE A 38 20.59 14.36 9.34
N TRP A 39 21.12 13.52 10.23
CA TRP A 39 21.57 13.96 11.56
C TRP A 39 23.08 13.84 11.76
N ASN A 40 23.83 13.31 10.78
CA ASN A 40 25.28 13.09 10.88
C ASN A 40 25.68 12.24 12.10
N VAL A 41 24.87 11.21 12.39
CA VAL A 41 25.10 10.29 13.51
C VAL A 41 25.35 8.88 12.99
N THR A 42 26.36 8.21 13.55
CA THR A 42 26.67 6.79 13.33
C THR A 42 26.63 6.01 14.64
N GLU A 43 26.56 4.68 14.53
CA GLU A 43 26.60 3.74 15.65
C GLU A 43 27.88 3.92 16.50
N ASP A 44 28.99 4.28 15.86
CA ASP A 44 30.30 4.49 16.50
C ASP A 44 30.47 5.89 17.09
N SER A 45 29.75 6.90 16.58
CA SER A 45 29.91 8.29 17.05
C SER A 45 29.13 8.58 18.32
N ASP A 46 27.85 8.16 18.35
CA ASP A 46 26.91 8.44 19.43
C ASP A 46 25.81 7.38 19.38
N LEU A 47 25.99 6.30 20.15
CA LEU A 47 25.10 5.14 20.14
C LEU A 47 23.67 5.50 20.59
N GLU A 48 23.54 6.40 21.57
CA GLU A 48 22.24 6.78 22.14
C GLU A 48 21.42 7.60 21.13
N LYS A 49 22.03 8.60 20.48
CA LYS A 49 21.35 9.34 19.42
C LYS A 49 21.06 8.47 18.20
N TYR A 50 21.98 7.57 17.87
CA TYR A 50 21.77 6.64 16.76
C TYR A 50 20.53 5.76 17.00
N GLN A 51 20.38 5.24 18.21
CA GLN A 51 19.19 4.47 18.62
C GLN A 51 17.92 5.33 18.64
N TYR A 52 17.99 6.57 19.14
CA TYR A 52 16.86 7.49 19.16
C TYR A 52 16.27 7.73 17.76
N TYR A 53 17.14 8.03 16.77
CA TYR A 53 16.72 8.20 15.39
C TYR A 53 16.33 6.88 14.72
N TYR A 54 16.89 5.74 15.16
CA TYR A 54 16.49 4.41 14.69
C TYR A 54 15.02 4.16 14.97
N GLU A 55 14.62 4.34 16.22
CA GLU A 55 13.23 4.19 16.62
C GLU A 55 12.31 5.17 15.88
N PHE A 56 12.78 6.40 15.61
CA PHE A 56 12.02 7.38 14.85
C PHE A 56 11.75 6.92 13.42
N VAL A 57 12.78 6.43 12.73
CA VAL A 57 12.68 5.98 11.34
C VAL A 57 11.87 4.67 11.25
N GLU A 58 12.04 3.77 12.21
CA GLU A 58 11.24 2.54 12.31
C GLU A 58 9.76 2.88 12.49
N LEU A 59 9.45 3.84 13.35
CA LEU A 59 8.09 4.31 13.56
C LEU A 59 7.45 4.91 12.29
N ILE A 60 8.23 5.66 11.51
CA ILE A 60 7.80 6.20 10.21
C ILE A 60 7.57 5.08 9.20
N GLY A 61 8.44 4.06 9.18
CA GLY A 61 8.33 2.93 8.24
C GLY A 61 7.07 2.09 8.47
N GLU A 62 6.62 2.01 9.73
CA GLU A 62 5.42 1.27 10.14
C GLU A 62 4.21 2.19 10.31
N ILE A 63 4.26 3.44 9.83
CA ILE A 63 3.22 4.44 10.11
C ILE A 63 1.83 3.91 9.72
N SER A 64 0.94 3.87 10.69
CA SER A 64 -0.45 3.43 10.58
C SER A 64 -1.29 4.36 11.43
N PHE A 65 -2.37 4.87 10.85
CA PHE A 65 -3.30 5.73 11.57
C PHE A 65 -3.90 5.03 12.81
N ARG A 66 -4.05 3.70 12.73
CA ARG A 66 -4.64 2.88 13.80
C ARG A 66 -3.64 2.39 14.83
N GLY A 67 -2.41 2.14 14.39
CA GLY A 67 -1.44 1.38 15.17
C GLY A 67 -0.51 2.22 16.03
N ASN A 68 0.07 3.28 15.47
CA ASN A 68 1.30 3.85 16.03
C ASN A 68 1.42 5.37 15.97
N LEU A 69 0.39 6.08 15.52
CA LEU A 69 0.44 7.54 15.42
C LEU A 69 0.72 8.23 16.77
N GLN A 70 0.20 7.68 17.87
CA GLN A 70 0.44 8.18 19.23
C GLN A 70 1.91 8.10 19.66
N ASN A 71 2.72 7.20 19.07
CA ASN A 71 4.10 7.01 19.48
C ASN A 71 4.99 8.19 19.03
N PHE A 72 4.52 9.02 18.09
CA PHE A 72 5.23 10.23 17.66
C PHE A 72 5.32 11.29 18.75
N TRP A 73 4.54 11.19 19.83
CA TRP A 73 4.55 12.18 20.92
C TRP A 73 5.95 12.36 21.55
N LYS A 74 6.78 11.30 21.54
CA LYS A 74 8.16 11.33 22.05
C LYS A 74 9.05 12.35 21.33
N TYR A 75 8.71 12.68 20.09
CA TYR A 75 9.51 13.53 19.20
C TYR A 75 8.94 14.95 19.05
N GLN A 76 7.82 15.26 19.71
CA GLN A 76 7.08 16.51 19.50
C GLN A 76 7.88 17.80 19.80
N ASN A 77 8.87 17.72 20.69
CA ASN A 77 9.68 18.86 21.12
C ASN A 77 11.09 18.84 20.52
N ASP A 78 11.37 17.92 19.60
CA ASP A 78 12.69 17.80 18.98
C ASP A 78 12.72 18.58 17.65
N GLU A 79 13.42 19.71 17.65
CA GLU A 79 13.58 20.54 16.45
C GLU A 79 14.34 19.84 15.33
N SER A 80 15.15 18.83 15.64
CA SER A 80 15.96 18.10 14.65
C SER A 80 15.12 17.27 13.68
N VAL A 81 13.86 16.97 14.02
CA VAL A 81 12.94 16.21 13.18
C VAL A 81 11.86 17.07 12.50
N ASN A 82 11.73 18.35 12.87
CA ASN A 82 10.65 19.23 12.40
C ASN A 82 10.68 19.53 10.90
N HIS A 83 11.87 19.49 10.28
CA HIS A 83 12.05 19.83 8.86
C HIS A 83 12.15 18.61 7.93
N ILE A 84 11.75 17.44 8.42
CA ILE A 84 11.80 16.19 7.67
C ILE A 84 10.47 15.97 6.97
N ASP A 85 10.53 15.69 5.66
CA ASP A 85 9.39 15.18 4.92
C ASP A 85 9.15 13.71 5.31
N LEU A 86 8.21 13.50 6.23
CA LEU A 86 7.86 12.18 6.78
C LEU A 86 7.37 11.22 5.69
N LEU A 87 6.62 11.72 4.71
CA LEU A 87 6.10 10.88 3.62
C LEU A 87 7.23 10.40 2.72
N GLN A 88 8.15 11.29 2.34
CA GLN A 88 9.33 10.91 1.55
C GLN A 88 10.25 9.95 2.30
N LEU A 89 10.43 10.16 3.61
CA LEU A 89 11.20 9.25 4.44
C LEU A 89 10.52 7.88 4.52
N ALA A 90 9.21 7.84 4.73
CA ALA A 90 8.41 6.61 4.73
C ALA A 90 8.56 5.85 3.41
N ILE A 91 8.42 6.52 2.26
CA ILE A 91 8.58 5.90 0.93
C ILE A 91 9.98 5.28 0.76
N ARG A 92 11.03 5.93 1.27
CA ARG A 92 12.41 5.44 1.14
C ARG A 92 12.68 4.21 1.99
N VAL A 93 12.11 4.14 3.19
CA VAL A 93 12.37 3.04 4.14
C VAL A 93 11.41 1.88 3.96
N HIS A 94 10.26 2.11 3.33
CA HIS A 94 9.29 1.07 3.05
C HIS A 94 9.86 0.05 2.05
N PRO A 95 9.77 -1.26 2.33
CA PRO A 95 10.32 -2.28 1.45
C PRO A 95 9.57 -2.28 0.11
N ASN A 96 10.33 -2.45 -0.97
CA ASN A 96 9.73 -2.78 -2.25
C ASN A 96 9.40 -4.28 -2.26
N LEU A 97 8.12 -4.61 -2.29
CA LEU A 97 7.63 -6.00 -2.32
C LEU A 97 7.09 -6.32 -3.71
N PRO A 98 7.89 -6.89 -4.62
CA PRO A 98 7.40 -7.31 -5.92
C PRO A 98 6.48 -8.52 -5.74
N LEU A 99 5.17 -8.27 -5.70
CA LEU A 99 4.17 -9.33 -5.71
C LEU A 99 4.00 -9.89 -7.12
N LYS A 100 4.21 -11.20 -7.28
CA LYS A 100 3.92 -11.89 -8.52
C LYS A 100 2.43 -12.17 -8.59
N VAL A 101 1.76 -11.51 -9.52
CA VAL A 101 0.32 -11.66 -9.73
C VAL A 101 0.06 -12.27 -11.09
N THR A 102 -0.73 -13.35 -11.10
CA THR A 102 -1.28 -13.93 -12.32
C THR A 102 -2.76 -13.62 -12.36
N THR A 103 -3.25 -13.04 -13.46
CA THR A 103 -4.66 -12.73 -13.62
C THR A 103 -5.25 -13.53 -14.78
N SER A 104 -6.57 -13.67 -14.75
CA SER A 104 -7.36 -14.24 -15.86
C SER A 104 -7.15 -13.56 -17.21
N GLN A 105 -6.86 -12.26 -17.19
CA GLN A 105 -6.51 -11.50 -18.38
C GLN A 105 -4.99 -11.52 -18.51
N ASN A 106 -4.46 -11.78 -19.70
CA ASN A 106 -3.02 -11.75 -19.95
C ASN A 106 -2.51 -10.29 -20.03
N LYS A 107 -2.79 -9.50 -18.99
CA LYS A 107 -2.38 -8.10 -18.81
C LYS A 107 -1.34 -8.04 -17.70
N GLU A 108 -0.32 -7.22 -17.92
CA GLU A 108 0.69 -6.93 -16.91
C GLU A 108 0.08 -6.18 -15.73
N VAL A 109 0.35 -6.64 -14.51
CA VAL A 109 -0.13 -6.02 -13.28
C VAL A 109 0.76 -4.85 -12.93
N GLN A 110 0.16 -3.66 -12.83
CA GLN A 110 0.85 -2.45 -12.42
C GLN A 110 0.43 -2.04 -11.02
N TRP A 111 1.35 -2.22 -10.07
CA TRP A 111 1.15 -1.80 -8.69
C TRP A 111 1.43 -0.31 -8.52
N ILE A 112 0.47 0.40 -7.92
CA ILE A 112 0.57 1.83 -7.63
C ILE A 112 0.79 1.99 -6.12
N PRO A 113 1.86 2.69 -5.67
CA PRO A 113 2.05 2.93 -4.25
C PRO A 113 1.02 3.96 -3.77
N VAL A 114 0.30 3.62 -2.69
CA VAL A 114 -0.80 4.41 -2.12
C VAL A 114 -0.67 4.53 -0.60
N MET A 115 -1.19 5.62 -0.06
CA MET A 115 -1.33 5.84 1.38
C MET A 115 -2.72 5.39 1.84
N THR A 116 -2.78 4.55 2.87
CA THR A 116 -4.03 4.06 3.48
C THR A 116 -4.03 4.25 5.00
N GLU A 117 -5.13 3.94 5.69
CA GLU A 117 -5.16 3.93 7.16
C GLU A 117 -4.18 2.93 7.78
N GLU A 118 -3.89 1.84 7.08
CA GLU A 118 -2.94 0.81 7.50
C GLU A 118 -1.48 1.19 7.22
N GLY A 119 -1.25 2.28 6.48
CA GLY A 119 0.09 2.75 6.14
C GLY A 119 0.37 2.84 4.65
N LEU A 120 1.66 2.82 4.31
CA LEU A 120 2.12 2.74 2.92
C LEU A 120 1.85 1.35 2.36
N CYS A 121 1.16 1.32 1.22
CA CYS A 121 0.68 0.12 0.59
C CYS A 121 0.81 0.22 -0.93
N GLN A 122 0.44 -0.84 -1.62
CA GLN A 122 0.35 -0.90 -3.07
C GLN A 122 -1.06 -1.30 -3.48
N SER A 123 -1.60 -0.63 -4.49
CA SER A 123 -2.92 -0.92 -5.04
C SER A 123 -2.83 -1.35 -6.50
N PHE A 124 -3.73 -2.24 -6.89
CA PHE A 124 -3.88 -2.71 -8.26
C PHE A 124 -5.36 -2.72 -8.65
N ASN A 125 -5.62 -2.36 -9.92
CA ASN A 125 -6.96 -2.35 -10.53
C ASN A 125 -7.97 -1.48 -9.75
N SER A 126 -7.51 -0.35 -9.22
CA SER A 126 -8.30 0.60 -8.43
C SER A 126 -8.33 1.97 -9.11
N GLU A 127 -9.53 2.47 -9.39
CA GLU A 127 -9.71 3.84 -9.89
C GLU A 127 -9.39 4.88 -8.82
N TYR A 128 -9.57 4.51 -7.55
CA TYR A 128 -9.35 5.40 -6.41
C TYR A 128 -7.85 5.60 -6.10
N ALA A 129 -6.98 4.73 -6.61
CA ALA A 129 -5.54 4.85 -6.44
C ALA A 129 -4.99 6.21 -6.93
N GLN A 130 -5.66 6.88 -7.88
CA GLN A 130 -5.28 8.21 -8.35
C GLN A 130 -5.31 9.29 -7.24
N TYR A 131 -6.18 9.12 -6.23
CA TYR A 131 -6.36 10.08 -5.14
C TYR A 131 -5.54 9.72 -3.90
N GLN A 132 -5.05 8.48 -3.81
CA GLN A 132 -4.28 7.98 -2.67
C GLN A 132 -2.79 7.78 -2.98
N ARG A 133 -2.37 8.04 -4.22
CA ARG A 133 -1.00 7.82 -4.67
C ARG A 133 -0.01 8.69 -3.90
N VAL A 134 1.17 8.13 -3.64
CA VAL A 134 2.25 8.83 -2.92
C VAL A 134 3.31 9.43 -3.83
N ASN A 135 3.28 9.09 -5.12
CA ASN A 135 4.19 9.65 -6.12
C ASN A 135 3.47 9.89 -7.44
N ASP A 136 3.31 11.17 -7.81
CA ASP A 136 2.66 11.59 -9.04
C ASP A 136 3.40 11.16 -10.31
N GLN A 137 4.74 11.00 -10.25
CA GLN A 137 5.56 10.62 -11.40
C GLN A 137 5.35 9.15 -11.82
N VAL A 138 4.85 8.31 -10.90
CA VAL A 138 4.63 6.88 -11.13
C VAL A 138 3.25 6.61 -11.73
N TRP A 139 2.37 7.62 -11.76
CA TRP A 139 1.01 7.43 -12.27
C TRP A 139 0.99 7.16 -13.78
N LYS A 140 0.31 6.08 -14.14
CA LYS A 140 -0.13 5.79 -15.51
C LYS A 140 -1.60 5.51 -15.45
N THR A 141 -2.38 6.08 -16.37
CA THR A 141 -3.79 5.72 -16.51
C THR A 141 -3.87 4.23 -16.84
N GLN A 142 -4.51 3.47 -15.97
CA GLN A 142 -4.68 2.02 -16.15
C GLN A 142 -6.07 1.74 -16.69
N GLU A 143 -6.14 0.88 -17.71
CA GLU A 143 -7.41 0.31 -18.13
C GLU A 143 -7.81 -0.75 -17.11
N LEU A 144 -8.96 -0.54 -16.47
CA LEU A 144 -9.47 -1.45 -15.44
C LEU A 144 -9.79 -2.82 -16.05
N MET A 145 -9.31 -3.86 -15.40
CA MET A 145 -9.69 -5.22 -15.72
C MET A 145 -11.09 -5.48 -15.23
N MET A 146 -11.97 -5.72 -16.20
CA MET A 146 -13.37 -6.04 -15.98
C MET A 146 -13.62 -7.49 -16.38
N CYS A 147 -14.36 -8.21 -15.55
CA CYS A 147 -14.73 -9.59 -15.78
C CYS A 147 -16.23 -9.72 -15.99
N HIS A 148 -16.67 -10.63 -16.86
CA HIS A 148 -18.08 -10.97 -16.95
C HIS A 148 -18.47 -11.88 -15.78
N TYR A 149 -19.52 -11.51 -15.04
CA TYR A 149 -19.97 -12.23 -13.85
C TYR A 149 -20.31 -13.72 -14.09
N HIS A 150 -20.72 -14.07 -15.31
CA HIS A 150 -21.13 -15.42 -15.68
C HIS A 150 -20.02 -16.27 -16.32
N SER A 151 -18.82 -15.73 -16.54
CA SER A 151 -17.68 -16.51 -17.00
C SER A 151 -16.88 -17.01 -15.81
N GLU A 152 -16.73 -18.33 -15.66
CA GLU A 152 -15.81 -18.99 -14.70
C GLU A 152 -14.32 -18.64 -14.92
N ALA A 153 -14.05 -17.69 -15.81
CA ALA A 153 -12.73 -17.34 -16.30
C ALA A 153 -12.08 -16.18 -15.53
N CYS A 154 -12.68 -15.62 -14.47
CA CYS A 154 -12.10 -14.48 -13.76
C CYS A 154 -11.42 -14.87 -12.45
N PHE A 155 -10.09 -14.80 -12.42
CA PHE A 155 -9.30 -15.05 -11.23
C PHE A 155 -8.14 -14.08 -11.12
N VAL A 156 -7.65 -13.94 -9.89
CA VAL A 156 -6.36 -13.36 -9.55
C VAL A 156 -5.69 -14.29 -8.59
N ARG A 157 -4.44 -14.62 -8.88
CA ARG A 157 -3.57 -15.40 -8.02
C ARG A 157 -2.40 -14.53 -7.65
N ILE A 158 -2.17 -14.36 -6.36
CA ILE A 158 -1.02 -13.65 -5.81
C ILE A 158 -0.11 -14.71 -5.20
N ASP A 159 1.10 -14.83 -5.75
CA ASP A 159 2.15 -15.63 -5.14
C ASP A 159 2.99 -14.70 -4.26
N SER A 160 2.99 -14.97 -2.94
CA SER A 160 3.84 -14.26 -1.97
C SER A 160 4.88 -15.21 -1.42
N GLU A 161 6.16 -14.83 -1.50
CA GLU A 161 7.27 -15.58 -0.92
C GLU A 161 7.46 -15.27 0.58
N GLU A 162 6.92 -14.15 1.06
CA GLU A 162 7.07 -13.69 2.44
C GLU A 162 5.72 -13.70 3.19
N ASN A 163 5.72 -14.20 4.43
CA ASN A 163 4.53 -14.24 5.32
C ASN A 163 4.13 -12.85 5.87
N GLY A 164 4.85 -11.80 5.50
CA GLY A 164 4.68 -10.44 6.03
C GLY A 164 3.67 -9.58 5.29
N ILE A 165 2.94 -10.11 4.31
CA ILE A 165 2.09 -9.32 3.41
C ILE A 165 0.62 -9.51 3.75
N ARG A 166 -0.10 -8.40 3.98
CA ARG A 166 -1.56 -8.40 4.12
C ARG A 166 -2.19 -7.92 2.83
N VAL A 167 -3.19 -8.66 2.35
CA VAL A 167 -3.90 -8.33 1.10
C VAL A 167 -5.39 -8.19 1.38
N TRP A 168 -5.99 -7.11 0.88
CA TRP A 168 -7.41 -6.84 0.92
C TRP A 168 -7.98 -6.85 -0.50
N TYR A 169 -9.13 -7.50 -0.63
CA TYR A 169 -9.84 -7.68 -1.89
C TYR A 169 -11.19 -6.94 -1.80
N HIS A 170 -11.45 -6.02 -2.73
CA HIS A 170 -12.74 -5.36 -2.84
C HIS A 170 -13.39 -5.71 -4.17
N LEU A 171 -14.62 -6.23 -4.11
CA LEU A 171 -15.45 -6.55 -5.27
C LEU A 171 -16.52 -5.49 -5.42
N LEU A 172 -16.65 -4.92 -6.62
CA LEU A 172 -17.56 -3.80 -6.86
C LEU A 172 -18.48 -4.09 -8.04
N TYR A 173 -19.77 -3.96 -7.77
CA TYR A 173 -20.85 -4.15 -8.73
C TYR A 173 -21.18 -2.82 -9.40
N SER A 174 -20.25 -2.30 -10.19
CA SER A 174 -20.42 -1.08 -11.00
C SER A 174 -19.26 -0.97 -12.01
N LYS A 175 -19.38 -0.09 -13.01
CA LYS A 175 -18.29 0.29 -13.92
C LYS A 175 -17.08 0.95 -13.22
N THR A 176 -17.13 1.11 -11.90
CA THR A 176 -16.18 1.88 -11.09
C THR A 176 -15.54 0.95 -10.06
N CYS A 177 -14.23 0.77 -10.15
CA CYS A 177 -13.44 0.01 -9.17
C CYS A 177 -12.99 0.94 -8.02
N LEU A 178 -13.95 1.37 -7.21
CA LEU A 178 -13.81 2.11 -5.95
C LEU A 178 -13.29 1.26 -4.77
N LEU A 179 -12.01 1.37 -4.46
CA LEU A 179 -11.47 0.86 -3.22
C LEU A 179 -11.48 1.98 -2.15
N CYS A 180 -12.46 1.96 -1.25
CA CYS A 180 -12.41 2.71 0.00
C CYS A 180 -11.84 1.79 1.09
N VAL A 181 -10.55 1.91 1.40
CA VAL A 181 -10.05 1.42 2.70
C VAL A 181 -10.44 2.48 3.74
N LEU A 182 -11.71 2.45 4.13
CA LEU A 182 -12.25 3.12 5.32
C LEU A 182 -12.97 2.02 6.10
N SER A 183 -12.39 1.52 7.18
CA SER A 183 -13.09 0.55 8.04
C SER A 183 -12.61 0.61 9.46
#